data_AF-A0A4R2JC58-F1
#
_entry.id   AF-A0A4R2JC58-F1
#
_cell.length_a   1.000
_cell.length_b   1.000
_cell.length_c   1.000
_cell.angle_alpha   90.00
_cell.angle_beta   90.00
_cell.angle_gamma   90.00
#
_symmetry.space_group_name_H-M   'P 1'
#
loop_
_entity.id
_entity.type
_entity.pdbx_description
1 polymer ?
#
loop_
_entity_poly.entity_id
_entity_poly.type
_entity_poly.pdbx_seq_one_letter_code
_entity_poly.pdbx_strand_id
1 'polypeptide(L)'
;MVATFPSVRQFAGVALEAAQGTSVPMTYTLPLEDLQPEDKPKWLDDHAWRGAMGMFYGRQQGPIINDFTLKGPVFGDGIGFLLANILGDLVPTGTASTPSTTLSSTAAAGASSLSTAASIPAASVVLIGTGSTAEIRTTGTPSGAGPYTIPFAAGQLPLQYAHASAQAVVVQVAPFTNAWSVLNTLATTNYAQGQPPTHTITHYQGPAASGVPRVFAGACLSKLSFNWAAESQLLMFDAAATSWPSALDSQVRTPAATSVNPVASWRGKVGIGGPASGGTQVLTVETGSVDITRALEPIFTEQLAQTPYIIQRGEAAAAGKLEFVAADESPYLAMIGNTQPTLQFTLTNGLAGASLISVQFDVAAAAYRIAKIETGKKAIRYGVEWDGVFTTANAGGSGGYSPIKVTIGSAVAGNTYQ
;
A
#
# COMPACT_ATOMS: atom_id res chain seq x y z
N MET A 1 40.66 15.66 -1.80
CA MET A 1 39.74 15.36 -2.91
C MET A 1 38.35 15.75 -2.43
N VAL A 2 37.65 16.66 -3.12
CA VAL A 2 36.25 17.01 -2.78
C VAL A 2 35.37 15.89 -3.34
N ALA A 3 34.66 15.17 -2.47
CA ALA A 3 33.68 14.18 -2.90
C ALA A 3 32.39 14.89 -3.30
N THR A 4 31.89 14.64 -4.52
CA THR A 4 30.59 15.13 -5.00
C THR A 4 29.63 13.96 -5.12
N PHE A 5 28.35 14.21 -4.80
CA PHE A 5 27.31 13.18 -4.84
C PHE A 5 26.29 13.54 -5.93
N PRO A 6 26.19 12.76 -7.02
CA PRO A 6 25.20 13.01 -8.05
C PRO A 6 23.81 12.67 -7.51
N SER A 7 22.88 13.63 -7.51
CA SER A 7 21.49 13.44 -7.08
C SER A 7 20.78 12.32 -7.85
N VAL A 8 21.11 12.13 -9.12
CA VAL A 8 20.55 11.06 -9.97
C VAL A 8 20.94 9.63 -9.56
N ARG A 9 21.89 9.46 -8.62
CA ARG A 9 22.22 8.14 -8.05
C ARG A 9 21.44 7.83 -6.77
N GLN A 10 20.58 8.74 -6.33
CA GLN A 10 19.74 8.51 -5.17
C GLN A 10 18.69 7.44 -5.49
N PHE A 11 18.37 6.62 -4.50
CA PHE A 11 17.31 5.62 -4.62
C PHE A 11 16.63 5.40 -3.26
N ALA A 12 15.39 4.96 -3.34
CA ALA A 12 14.58 4.61 -2.20
C ALA A 12 14.33 3.11 -2.16
N GLY A 13 14.54 2.49 -1.00
CA GLY A 13 14.20 1.10 -0.73
C GLY A 13 12.97 0.99 0.18
N VAL A 14 12.25 -0.12 0.08
CA VAL A 14 11.14 -0.45 0.99
C VAL A 14 11.25 -1.90 1.48
N ALA A 15 10.85 -2.12 2.73
CA ALA A 15 10.71 -3.44 3.32
C ALA A 15 9.63 -3.46 4.39
N LEU A 16 8.95 -4.60 4.51
CA LEU A 16 7.92 -4.86 5.51
C LEU A 16 8.55 -5.07 6.88
N GLU A 17 7.95 -4.48 7.92
CA GLU A 17 8.36 -4.69 9.31
C GLU A 17 7.45 -5.71 10.00
N ALA A 18 8.04 -6.68 10.70
CA ALA A 18 7.28 -7.60 11.55
C ALA A 18 6.79 -6.93 12.85
N ALA A 19 7.47 -5.89 13.29
CA ALA A 19 7.11 -5.06 14.43
C ALA A 19 7.51 -3.61 14.14
N GLN A 20 6.61 -2.67 14.44
CA GLN A 20 6.80 -1.25 14.11
C GLN A 20 8.12 -0.71 14.64
N GLY A 21 8.88 -0.08 13.75
CA GLY A 21 10.11 0.62 14.08
C GLY A 21 11.34 -0.27 14.25
N THR A 22 11.20 -1.58 13.98
CA THR A 22 12.34 -2.48 13.83
C THR A 22 12.85 -2.39 12.40
N SER A 23 13.99 -1.72 12.19
CA SER A 23 14.54 -1.54 10.84
C SER A 23 14.86 -2.87 10.16
N VAL A 24 14.38 -3.04 8.93
CA VAL A 24 14.60 -4.23 8.09
C VAL A 24 15.34 -3.86 6.80
N PRO A 25 16.25 -4.72 6.30
CA PRO A 25 16.79 -4.66 4.96
C PRO A 25 15.77 -4.38 3.85
N MET A 26 16.03 -3.38 3.00
CA MET A 26 15.20 -3.15 1.80
C MET A 26 15.08 -4.42 0.95
N THR A 27 13.85 -4.71 0.53
CA THR A 27 13.51 -5.86 -0.32
C THR A 27 13.22 -5.44 -1.76
N TYR A 28 12.85 -4.18 -1.95
CA TYR A 28 12.49 -3.61 -3.24
C TYR A 28 13.01 -2.18 -3.34
N THR A 29 13.41 -1.75 -4.55
CA THR A 29 13.78 -0.36 -4.84
C THR A 29 12.60 0.34 -5.48
N LEU A 30 12.01 1.31 -4.79
CA LEU A 30 10.91 2.11 -5.32
C LEU A 30 11.44 3.05 -6.41
N PRO A 31 10.93 2.97 -7.65
CA PRO A 31 11.21 3.96 -8.67
C PRO A 31 10.46 5.25 -8.34
N LEU A 32 11.19 6.25 -7.81
CA LEU A 32 10.65 7.55 -7.41
C LEU A 32 11.21 8.67 -8.28
N GLU A 33 10.39 9.67 -8.51
CA GLU A 33 10.84 10.97 -9.05
C GLU A 33 11.35 11.87 -7.92
N ASP A 34 10.75 11.76 -6.74
CA ASP A 34 11.08 12.60 -5.59
C ASP A 34 10.87 11.86 -4.27
N LEU A 35 11.76 12.14 -3.31
CA LEU A 35 11.72 11.67 -1.93
C LEU A 35 12.28 12.78 -1.02
N GLN A 36 11.42 13.34 -0.18
CA GLN A 36 11.76 14.48 0.68
C GLN A 36 11.57 14.13 2.16
N PRO A 37 12.55 13.48 2.81
CA PRO A 37 12.48 13.20 4.24
C PRO A 37 13.00 14.36 5.08
N GLU A 38 12.31 14.64 6.19
CA GLU A 38 12.64 15.71 7.13
C GLU A 38 12.49 15.24 8.57
N ASP A 39 13.61 15.20 9.31
CA ASP A 39 13.59 15.01 10.76
C ASP A 39 13.18 16.32 11.44
N LYS A 40 12.08 16.28 12.20
CA LYS A 40 11.46 17.44 12.88
C LYS A 40 11.64 17.33 14.40
N PRO A 41 12.77 17.76 14.96
CA PRO A 41 12.94 17.84 16.41
C PRO A 41 12.06 18.95 16.99
N LYS A 42 11.30 18.63 18.04
CA LYS A 42 10.57 19.64 18.82
C LYS A 42 11.53 20.30 19.80
N TRP A 43 11.73 21.60 19.69
CA TRP A 43 12.59 22.36 20.60
C TRP A 43 11.82 22.79 21.85
N LEU A 44 12.42 22.55 23.01
CA LEU A 44 11.91 22.97 24.32
C LEU A 44 12.69 24.21 24.75
N ASP A 45 12.04 25.38 24.63
CA ASP A 45 12.65 26.66 25.00
C ASP A 45 12.54 26.90 26.51
N ASP A 46 13.66 27.27 27.12
CA ASP A 46 13.72 27.68 28.53
C ASP A 46 13.66 29.22 28.63
N HIS A 47 12.61 29.70 29.31
CA HIS A 47 12.37 31.10 29.61
C HIS A 47 12.62 31.46 31.09
N ALA A 48 13.15 30.54 31.90
CA ALA A 48 13.21 30.67 33.36
C ALA A 48 14.31 31.61 33.87
N TRP A 49 15.34 31.93 33.07
CA TRP A 49 16.39 32.88 33.48
C TRP A 49 15.90 34.32 33.37
N ARG A 50 15.10 34.74 34.35
CA ARG A 50 14.61 36.12 34.49
C ARG A 50 15.74 37.03 34.99
N GLY A 51 15.86 38.23 34.42
CA GLY A 51 16.87 39.23 34.82
C GLY A 51 17.68 39.86 33.68
N ALA A 52 17.51 39.37 32.44
CA ALA A 52 18.03 39.99 31.23
C ALA A 52 16.88 40.27 30.24
N MET A 53 17.12 41.06 29.19
CA MET A 53 16.14 41.33 28.12
C MET A 53 16.30 40.35 26.94
N GLY A 54 16.54 39.06 27.24
CA GLY A 54 16.59 37.99 26.25
C GLY A 54 15.25 37.26 26.11
N MET A 55 14.97 36.71 24.93
CA MET A 55 13.76 35.90 24.69
C MET A 55 14.02 34.39 24.88
N PHE A 56 15.23 33.92 24.54
CA PHE A 56 15.63 32.51 24.65
C PHE A 56 16.87 32.41 25.53
N TYR A 57 16.77 31.69 26.64
CA TYR A 57 17.87 31.55 27.60
C TYR A 57 18.52 30.16 27.54
N GLY A 58 17.72 29.14 27.21
CA GLY A 58 18.17 27.80 26.89
C GLY A 58 17.25 27.15 25.87
N ARG A 59 17.75 26.14 25.17
CA ARG A 59 16.97 25.32 24.25
C ARG A 59 17.42 23.87 24.37
N GLN A 60 16.49 22.98 24.68
CA GLN A 60 16.74 21.55 24.77
C GLN A 60 16.03 20.82 23.63
N GLN A 61 16.62 19.74 23.14
CA GLN A 61 16.00 18.91 22.12
C GLN A 61 14.97 17.99 22.77
N GLY A 62 13.71 18.18 22.39
CA GLY A 62 12.60 17.30 22.75
C GLY A 62 12.46 16.12 21.80
N PRO A 63 11.27 15.51 21.74
CA PRO A 63 11.00 14.39 20.87
C PRO A 63 11.14 14.74 19.38
N ILE A 64 11.42 13.73 18.57
CA ILE A 64 11.70 13.86 17.14
C ILE A 64 10.75 12.94 16.37
N ILE A 65 10.16 13.45 15.30
CA ILE A 65 9.48 12.64 14.27
C ILE A 65 10.17 12.86 12.94
N ASN A 66 9.95 11.95 12.00
CA ASN A 66 10.32 12.17 10.61
C ASN A 66 9.06 12.17 9.75
N ASP A 67 8.90 13.19 8.92
CA ASP A 67 7.89 13.21 7.87
C ASP A 67 8.56 13.11 6.51
N PHE A 68 7.93 12.41 5.58
CA PHE A 68 8.41 12.36 4.21
C PHE A 68 7.30 12.25 3.18
N THR A 69 7.58 12.78 2.00
CA THR A 69 6.76 12.64 0.81
C THR A 69 7.46 11.74 -0.20
N LEU A 70 6.66 10.94 -0.91
CA LEU A 70 7.10 10.06 -1.99
C LEU A 70 6.27 10.40 -3.23
N LYS A 71 6.93 10.55 -4.37
CA LYS A 71 6.25 10.76 -5.65
C LYS A 71 6.87 9.94 -6.75
N GLY A 72 6.03 9.41 -7.64
CA GLY A 72 6.51 8.75 -8.85
C GLY A 72 5.39 8.16 -9.71
N PRO A 73 5.76 7.52 -10.82
CA PRO A 73 4.82 6.74 -11.61
C PRO A 73 4.41 5.46 -10.87
N VAL A 74 3.25 4.93 -11.20
CA VAL A 74 2.76 3.67 -10.64
C VAL A 74 3.35 2.49 -11.42
N PHE A 75 4.12 1.68 -10.70
CA PHE A 75 4.64 0.38 -11.15
C PHE A 75 3.89 -0.73 -10.41
N GLY A 76 3.38 -1.72 -11.14
CA GLY A 76 2.49 -2.75 -10.58
C GLY A 76 3.17 -3.76 -9.65
N ASP A 77 4.49 -3.75 -9.57
CA ASP A 77 5.29 -4.53 -8.62
C ASP A 77 5.66 -3.75 -7.35
N GLY A 78 5.79 -2.42 -7.43
CA GLY A 78 6.20 -1.59 -6.30
C GLY A 78 5.05 -0.98 -5.48
N ILE A 79 3.96 -0.57 -6.12
CA ILE A 79 2.91 0.23 -5.45
C ILE A 79 2.15 -0.57 -4.37
N GLY A 80 2.17 -1.90 -4.44
CA GLY A 80 1.57 -2.79 -3.45
C GLY A 80 2.09 -2.60 -2.02
N PHE A 81 3.36 -2.19 -1.85
CA PHE A 81 3.92 -1.87 -0.53
C PHE A 81 3.21 -0.67 0.12
N LEU A 82 2.91 0.37 -0.67
CA LEU A 82 2.22 1.56 -0.17
C LEU A 82 0.74 1.27 0.12
N LEU A 83 0.09 0.43 -0.69
CA LEU A 83 -1.28 -0.04 -0.46
C LEU A 83 -1.38 -0.92 0.80
N ALA A 84 -0.44 -1.86 0.98
CA ALA A 84 -0.35 -2.65 2.20
C ALA A 84 -0.15 -1.75 3.42
N ASN A 85 0.65 -0.69 3.30
CA ASN A 85 0.84 0.23 4.41
C ASN A 85 -0.42 1.04 4.73
N ILE A 86 -1.15 1.58 3.75
CA ILE A 86 -2.29 2.48 4.05
C ILE A 86 -3.60 1.73 4.27
N LEU A 87 -3.86 0.62 3.58
CA LEU A 87 -5.12 -0.14 3.66
C LEU A 87 -4.98 -1.36 4.60
N GLY A 88 -3.97 -2.19 4.38
CA GLY A 88 -3.56 -3.28 5.29
C GLY A 88 -4.20 -4.64 5.09
N ASP A 89 -5.44 -4.74 4.59
CA ASP A 89 -6.09 -6.04 4.33
C ASP A 89 -5.79 -6.46 2.90
N LEU A 90 -5.08 -7.58 2.73
CA LEU A 90 -4.70 -8.10 1.42
C LEU A 90 -5.39 -9.43 1.16
N VAL A 91 -6.08 -9.53 0.03
CA VAL A 91 -6.63 -10.78 -0.51
C VAL A 91 -5.91 -11.13 -1.81
N PRO A 92 -4.90 -12.01 -1.75
CA PRO A 92 -4.13 -12.41 -2.92
C PRO A 92 -4.71 -13.66 -3.60
N THR A 93 -4.62 -13.70 -4.92
CA THR A 93 -4.93 -14.87 -5.76
C THR A 93 -3.91 -14.99 -6.89
N GLY A 94 -3.87 -16.13 -7.57
CA GLY A 94 -3.01 -16.34 -8.73
C GLY A 94 -3.65 -17.29 -9.74
N THR A 95 -2.86 -17.74 -10.71
CA THR A 95 -3.25 -18.82 -11.61
C THR A 95 -2.84 -20.16 -11.01
N ALA A 96 -3.83 -21.05 -10.80
CA ALA A 96 -3.59 -22.37 -10.22
C ALA A 96 -2.65 -23.22 -11.09
N SER A 97 -1.76 -23.95 -10.43
CA SER A 97 -0.76 -24.84 -11.01
C SER A 97 -0.59 -26.09 -10.15
N THR A 98 0.29 -26.99 -10.57
CA THR A 98 0.62 -28.25 -9.87
C THR A 98 1.95 -28.16 -9.13
N PRO A 99 2.14 -28.91 -8.03
CA PRO A 99 1.16 -29.80 -7.39
C PRO A 99 0.07 -29.04 -6.61
N SER A 100 -1.02 -29.74 -6.29
CA SER A 100 -2.03 -29.31 -5.33
C SER A 100 -2.23 -30.38 -4.27
N THR A 101 -2.61 -29.96 -3.07
CA THR A 101 -2.85 -30.83 -1.91
C THR A 101 -3.89 -30.19 -1.00
N THR A 102 -4.15 -30.79 0.15
CA THR A 102 -4.94 -30.22 1.23
C THR A 102 -4.15 -30.17 2.53
N LEU A 103 -4.60 -29.34 3.46
CA LEU A 103 -4.13 -29.36 4.84
C LEU A 103 -4.53 -30.66 5.53
N SER A 104 -3.57 -31.31 6.20
CA SER A 104 -3.79 -32.53 7.00
C SER A 104 -4.30 -32.24 8.40
N SER A 105 -4.14 -31.00 8.87
CA SER A 105 -4.66 -30.51 10.14
C SER A 105 -5.00 -29.02 10.03
N THR A 106 -5.74 -28.48 10.98
CA THR A 106 -5.97 -27.04 11.07
C THR A 106 -4.64 -26.29 11.19
N ALA A 107 -4.49 -25.18 10.47
CA ALA A 107 -3.40 -24.23 10.65
C ALA A 107 -3.95 -23.00 11.38
N ALA A 108 -3.43 -22.71 12.57
CA ALA A 108 -3.84 -21.54 13.33
C ALA A 108 -3.25 -20.26 12.71
N ALA A 109 -3.91 -19.12 12.95
CA ALA A 109 -3.28 -17.82 12.74
C ALA A 109 -1.97 -17.75 13.57
N GLY A 110 -0.93 -17.14 13.02
CA GLY A 110 0.41 -17.16 13.60
C GLY A 110 1.27 -18.38 13.24
N ALA A 111 0.72 -19.39 12.56
CA ALA A 111 1.52 -20.53 12.12
C ALA A 111 2.53 -20.11 11.04
N SER A 112 3.77 -20.60 11.17
CA SER A 112 4.88 -20.40 10.21
C SER A 112 5.18 -21.63 9.36
N SER A 113 4.32 -22.65 9.45
CA SER A 113 4.41 -23.89 8.68
C SER A 113 3.02 -24.50 8.49
N LEU A 114 2.89 -25.37 7.48
CA LEU A 114 1.68 -26.10 7.18
C LEU A 114 1.92 -27.61 7.36
N SER A 115 0.87 -28.31 7.79
CA SER A 115 0.78 -29.76 7.72
C SER A 115 -0.06 -30.14 6.50
N THR A 116 0.51 -30.85 5.53
CA THR A 116 -0.12 -31.13 4.23
C THR A 116 -0.16 -32.62 3.90
N ALA A 117 -1.14 -33.04 3.09
CA ALA A 117 -1.35 -34.45 2.75
C ALA A 117 -0.30 -34.97 1.75
N ALA A 118 0.15 -34.12 0.83
CA ALA A 118 1.22 -34.37 -0.11
C ALA A 118 2.31 -33.29 -0.01
N SER A 119 3.54 -33.65 -0.34
CA SER A 119 4.67 -32.72 -0.35
C SER A 119 4.55 -31.70 -1.49
N ILE A 120 4.93 -30.46 -1.22
CA ILE A 120 5.08 -29.39 -2.21
C ILE A 120 6.55 -28.97 -2.24
N PRO A 121 7.23 -28.90 -3.41
CA PRO A 121 8.64 -28.51 -3.48
C PRO A 121 8.93 -27.16 -2.82
N ALA A 122 10.11 -27.01 -2.23
CA ALA A 122 10.58 -25.72 -1.73
C ALA A 122 10.57 -24.65 -2.82
N ALA A 123 10.45 -23.38 -2.40
CA ALA A 123 10.34 -22.21 -3.26
C ALA A 123 9.08 -22.15 -4.15
N SER A 124 8.13 -23.07 -3.95
CA SER A 124 6.81 -22.97 -4.61
C SER A 124 5.97 -21.89 -3.92
N VAL A 125 5.33 -21.03 -4.72
CA VAL A 125 4.32 -20.08 -4.25
C VAL A 125 2.98 -20.82 -4.16
N VAL A 126 2.36 -20.85 -2.98
CA VAL A 126 1.12 -21.59 -2.72
C VAL A 126 0.03 -20.65 -2.24
N LEU A 127 -1.19 -20.86 -2.73
CA LEU A 127 -2.42 -20.31 -2.14
C LEU A 127 -2.97 -21.30 -1.13
N ILE A 128 -3.31 -20.79 0.05
CA ILE A 128 -3.83 -21.55 1.18
C ILE A 128 -5.28 -21.11 1.38
N GLY A 129 -6.21 -22.05 1.25
CA GLY A 129 -7.65 -21.78 1.31
C GLY A 129 -8.19 -21.11 0.04
N THR A 130 -9.37 -20.48 0.19
CA THR A 130 -10.13 -19.85 -0.90
C THR A 130 -10.92 -18.66 -0.36
N GLY A 131 -11.33 -17.74 -1.24
CA GLY A 131 -12.19 -16.61 -0.86
C GLY A 131 -11.43 -15.47 -0.21
N SER A 132 -12.09 -14.71 0.67
CA SER A 132 -11.54 -13.48 1.26
C SER A 132 -10.43 -13.74 2.27
N THR A 133 -10.37 -14.92 2.90
CA THR A 133 -9.32 -15.29 3.86
C THR A 133 -8.21 -16.13 3.21
N ALA A 134 -8.13 -16.15 1.88
CA ALA A 134 -7.07 -16.87 1.19
C ALA A 134 -5.73 -16.16 1.41
N GLU A 135 -4.65 -16.92 1.57
CA GLU A 135 -3.31 -16.37 1.77
C GLU A 135 -2.32 -17.02 0.80
N ILE A 136 -1.40 -16.23 0.27
CA ILE A 136 -0.26 -16.74 -0.50
C ILE A 136 0.96 -16.84 0.41
N ARG A 137 1.75 -17.92 0.29
CA ARG A 137 3.06 -18.07 0.94
C ARG A 137 4.05 -18.76 0.01
N THR A 138 5.34 -18.53 0.23
CA THR A 138 6.42 -19.27 -0.42
C THR A 138 6.87 -20.39 0.51
N THR A 139 6.86 -21.62 0.01
CA THR A 139 7.24 -22.81 0.76
C THR A 139 8.76 -22.89 0.99
N GLY A 140 9.16 -23.35 2.16
CA GLY A 140 10.52 -23.80 2.48
C GLY A 140 10.67 -25.29 2.23
N THR A 141 11.77 -25.88 2.70
CA THR A 141 12.07 -27.32 2.50
C THR A 141 11.09 -28.21 3.28
N PRO A 142 10.27 -29.03 2.60
CA PRO A 142 9.38 -29.97 3.27
C PRO A 142 10.14 -31.02 4.08
N SER A 143 9.50 -31.51 5.14
CA SER A 143 10.03 -32.58 5.98
C SER A 143 8.95 -33.58 6.38
N GLY A 144 9.37 -34.76 6.82
CA GLY A 144 8.48 -35.87 7.23
C GLY A 144 8.16 -36.86 6.11
N ALA A 145 7.47 -37.93 6.47
CA ALA A 145 7.04 -39.02 5.56
C ALA A 145 5.51 -39.02 5.32
N GLY A 146 4.82 -37.92 5.62
CA GLY A 146 3.36 -37.79 5.52
C GLY A 146 2.65 -37.98 6.88
N PRO A 147 1.80 -37.03 7.33
CA PRO A 147 1.62 -35.68 6.77
C PRO A 147 2.93 -34.89 6.76
N TYR A 148 3.13 -34.06 5.73
CA TYR A 148 4.36 -33.30 5.53
C TYR A 148 4.29 -31.97 6.27
N THR A 149 5.36 -31.63 6.98
CA THR A 149 5.55 -30.29 7.55
C THR A 149 6.27 -29.43 6.52
N ILE A 150 5.59 -28.42 6.01
CA ILE A 150 6.10 -27.46 5.03
C ILE A 150 6.28 -26.12 5.74
N PRO A 151 7.52 -25.72 6.12
CA PRO A 151 7.77 -24.40 6.66
C PRO A 151 7.54 -23.33 5.59
N PHE A 152 7.31 -22.08 5.98
CA PHE A 152 7.44 -20.95 5.06
C PHE A 152 8.91 -20.59 4.84
N ALA A 153 9.21 -19.99 3.69
CA ALA A 153 10.54 -19.51 3.39
C ALA A 153 11.01 -18.46 4.42
N ALA A 154 12.32 -18.36 4.64
CA ALA A 154 12.89 -17.42 5.60
C ALA A 154 12.49 -15.98 5.26
N GLY A 155 12.09 -15.21 6.28
CA GLY A 155 11.66 -13.82 6.14
C GLY A 155 10.17 -13.62 5.77
N GLN A 156 9.41 -14.70 5.55
CA GLN A 156 7.95 -14.62 5.39
C GLN A 156 7.26 -14.36 6.73
N LEU A 157 6.20 -13.55 6.74
CA LEU A 157 5.33 -13.44 7.90
C LEU A 157 4.48 -14.72 8.10
N PRO A 158 4.13 -15.06 9.35
CA PRO A 158 3.23 -16.17 9.65
C PRO A 158 1.82 -15.92 9.09
N LEU A 159 0.97 -16.96 9.09
CA LEU A 159 -0.43 -16.86 8.65
C LEU A 159 -1.21 -15.79 9.42
N GLN A 160 -2.05 -15.03 8.73
CA GLN A 160 -2.94 -14.04 9.34
C GLN A 160 -4.25 -14.66 9.83
N TYR A 161 -4.79 -15.58 9.04
CA TYR A 161 -6.05 -16.26 9.21
C TYR A 161 -5.84 -17.71 9.64
N ALA A 162 -6.83 -18.25 10.36
CA ALA A 162 -6.87 -19.67 10.64
C ALA A 162 -7.46 -20.41 9.43
N HIS A 163 -6.85 -21.53 9.08
CA HIS A 163 -7.28 -22.39 8.00
C HIS A 163 -7.72 -23.75 8.54
N ALA A 164 -8.93 -24.17 8.16
CA ALA A 164 -9.47 -25.46 8.58
C ALA A 164 -8.69 -26.63 7.95
N SER A 165 -8.75 -27.81 8.58
CA SER A 165 -8.28 -29.06 7.94
C SER A 165 -8.99 -29.29 6.61
N ALA A 166 -8.34 -30.00 5.70
CA ALA A 166 -8.81 -30.29 4.34
C ALA A 166 -8.97 -29.06 3.41
N GLN A 167 -8.67 -27.84 3.86
CA GLN A 167 -8.57 -26.70 2.95
C GLN A 167 -7.48 -26.94 1.89
N ALA A 168 -7.75 -26.47 0.68
CA ALA A 168 -6.84 -26.61 -0.45
C ALA A 168 -5.54 -25.81 -0.23
N VAL A 169 -4.42 -26.42 -0.60
CA VAL A 169 -3.12 -25.76 -0.74
C VAL A 169 -2.68 -26.00 -2.18
N VAL A 170 -2.69 -24.94 -2.98
CA VAL A 170 -2.53 -25.05 -4.44
C VAL A 170 -1.35 -24.19 -4.86
N VAL A 171 -0.39 -24.78 -5.58
CA VAL A 171 0.69 -23.98 -6.19
C VAL A 171 0.09 -22.96 -7.16
N GLN A 172 0.56 -21.72 -7.10
CA GLN A 172 0.13 -20.62 -7.94
C GLN A 172 1.29 -20.10 -8.77
N VAL A 173 0.96 -19.62 -9.97
CA VAL A 173 1.88 -18.90 -10.85
C VAL A 173 1.26 -17.58 -11.29
N ALA A 174 2.11 -16.69 -11.80
CA ALA A 174 1.67 -15.40 -12.33
C ALA A 174 0.67 -15.58 -13.51
N PRO A 175 -0.26 -14.64 -13.73
CA PRO A 175 -0.44 -13.39 -12.98
C PRO A 175 -1.03 -13.62 -11.60
N PHE A 176 -0.55 -12.83 -10.65
CA PHE A 176 -1.15 -12.70 -9.33
C PHE A 176 -2.07 -11.49 -9.31
N THR A 177 -3.17 -11.61 -8.59
CA THR A 177 -4.10 -10.53 -8.32
C THR A 177 -4.12 -10.27 -6.83
N ASN A 178 -3.70 -9.07 -6.43
CA ASN A 178 -3.60 -8.64 -5.05
C ASN A 178 -4.64 -7.55 -4.82
N ALA A 179 -5.64 -7.80 -3.97
CA ALA A 179 -6.70 -6.84 -3.67
C ALA A 179 -6.55 -6.30 -2.24
N TRP A 180 -6.45 -4.98 -2.10
CA TRP A 180 -6.34 -4.29 -0.83
C TRP A 180 -7.65 -3.62 -0.43
N SER A 181 -7.99 -3.78 0.84
CA SER A 181 -9.11 -3.15 1.51
C SER A 181 -8.67 -2.62 2.88
N VAL A 182 -9.52 -1.79 3.51
CA VAL A 182 -9.25 -1.35 4.88
C VAL A 182 -9.21 -2.56 5.81
N LEU A 183 -8.07 -2.72 6.49
CA LEU A 183 -7.90 -3.67 7.57
C LEU A 183 -8.79 -3.28 8.74
N ASN A 184 -9.80 -4.11 8.97
CA ASN A 184 -10.67 -4.03 10.12
C ASN A 184 -10.13 -4.95 11.23
N THR A 185 -10.73 -4.85 12.42
CA THR A 185 -10.35 -5.69 13.55
C THR A 185 -10.56 -7.16 13.22
N LEU A 186 -9.46 -7.91 13.20
CA LEU A 186 -9.47 -9.36 13.12
C LEU A 186 -9.36 -9.95 14.52
N ALA A 187 -10.12 -11.00 14.82
CA ALA A 187 -10.01 -11.71 16.10
C ALA A 187 -8.73 -12.56 16.25
N THR A 188 -7.72 -12.38 15.38
CA THR A 188 -6.51 -13.22 15.31
C THR A 188 -5.20 -12.43 15.27
N THR A 189 -4.12 -13.10 15.66
CA THR A 189 -3.00 -12.61 16.48
C THR A 189 -2.04 -11.57 15.88
N ASN A 190 -1.92 -11.45 14.55
CA ASN A 190 -0.88 -10.59 13.96
C ASN A 190 -1.38 -9.18 13.60
N TYR A 191 -2.70 -9.01 13.51
CA TYR A 191 -3.36 -7.74 13.23
C TYR A 191 -4.59 -7.55 14.12
N ALA A 192 -4.55 -8.12 15.33
CA ALA A 192 -5.67 -8.14 16.26
C ALA A 192 -6.24 -6.75 16.61
N GLN A 193 -5.45 -5.69 16.33
CA GLN A 193 -5.78 -4.29 16.59
C GLN A 193 -6.27 -3.53 15.33
N GLY A 194 -6.42 -4.19 14.18
CA GLY A 194 -6.87 -3.55 12.93
C GLY A 194 -5.90 -2.51 12.36
N GLN A 195 -4.61 -2.61 12.69
CA GLN A 195 -3.57 -1.66 12.26
C GLN A 195 -2.78 -2.23 11.07
N PRO A 196 -2.72 -1.53 9.92
CA PRO A 196 -1.91 -1.96 8.79
C PRO A 196 -0.43 -2.14 9.12
N PRO A 197 0.31 -2.98 8.37
CA PRO A 197 1.73 -3.14 8.58
C PRO A 197 2.52 -1.83 8.37
N THR A 198 3.66 -1.76 9.04
CA THR A 198 4.63 -0.67 8.91
C THR A 198 5.77 -1.09 8.00
N HIS A 199 6.46 -0.11 7.43
CA HIS A 199 7.57 -0.36 6.54
C HIS A 199 8.81 0.40 6.99
N THR A 200 9.98 -0.16 6.70
CA THR A 200 11.23 0.57 6.70
C THR A 200 11.40 1.18 5.31
N ILE A 201 11.54 2.50 5.24
CA ILE A 201 12.00 3.18 4.03
C ILE A 201 13.50 3.40 4.15
N THR A 202 14.23 3.11 3.08
CA THR A 202 15.67 3.33 2.98
C THR A 202 15.92 4.43 1.96
N HIS A 203 16.74 5.42 2.26
CA HIS A 203 17.15 6.46 1.33
C HIS A 203 18.66 6.49 1.18
N TYR A 204 19.15 6.08 0.01
CA TYR A 204 20.53 6.31 -0.35
C TYR A 204 20.68 7.73 -0.90
N GLN A 205 21.22 8.62 -0.07
CA GLN A 205 21.43 10.02 -0.43
C GLN A 205 22.83 10.33 -0.98
N GLY A 206 23.84 9.51 -0.63
CA GLY A 206 25.26 9.70 -0.96
C GLY A 206 26.12 10.25 0.19
N PRO A 207 25.79 11.41 0.80
CA PRO A 207 26.65 12.10 1.77
C PRO A 207 26.98 11.39 3.08
N ALA A 208 26.30 10.30 3.43
CA ALA A 208 26.55 9.61 4.68
C ALA A 208 27.98 9.03 4.71
N ALA A 209 28.65 9.17 5.86
CA ALA A 209 29.95 8.54 6.09
C ALA A 209 29.85 7.04 5.82
N SER A 210 30.85 6.47 5.14
CA SER A 210 30.90 5.05 4.74
C SER A 210 29.90 4.62 3.65
N GLY A 211 29.16 5.55 3.02
CA GLY A 211 28.28 5.22 1.87
C GLY A 211 27.07 4.38 2.25
N VAL A 212 26.68 4.35 3.52
CA VAL A 212 25.47 3.68 3.98
C VAL A 212 24.24 4.57 3.78
N PRO A 213 23.08 4.03 3.42
CA PRO A 213 21.85 4.82 3.32
C PRO A 213 21.32 5.23 4.71
N ARG A 214 20.36 6.15 4.73
CA ARG A 214 19.51 6.39 5.91
C ARG A 214 18.30 5.48 5.90
N VAL A 215 17.84 5.07 7.07
CA VAL A 215 16.64 4.26 7.27
C VAL A 215 15.62 5.04 8.10
N PHE A 216 14.36 4.88 7.73
CA PHE A 216 13.18 5.46 8.33
C PHE A 216 12.26 4.31 8.74
N ALA A 217 12.46 3.82 9.95
CA ALA A 217 11.72 2.68 10.48
C ALA A 217 10.34 3.11 10.99
N GLY A 218 9.38 2.19 11.00
CA GLY A 218 8.04 2.44 11.49
C GLY A 218 7.20 3.36 10.61
N ALA A 219 7.54 3.48 9.32
CA ALA A 219 6.83 4.37 8.42
C ALA A 219 5.36 3.99 8.26
N CYS A 220 4.51 4.99 8.48
CA CYS A 220 3.05 4.93 8.36
C CYS A 220 2.60 5.99 7.36
N LEU A 221 1.83 5.61 6.35
CA LEU A 221 1.26 6.51 5.37
C LEU A 221 0.02 7.19 5.94
N SER A 222 -0.03 8.52 5.80
CA SER A 222 -1.20 9.35 6.06
C SER A 222 -1.98 9.65 4.78
N LYS A 223 -1.32 9.56 3.62
CA LYS A 223 -1.93 9.80 2.32
C LYS A 223 -1.31 8.90 1.25
N LEU A 224 -2.15 8.40 0.35
CA LEU A 224 -1.77 7.82 -0.93
C LEU A 224 -2.76 8.30 -1.99
N SER A 225 -2.26 9.09 -2.93
CA SER A 225 -3.04 9.70 -4.00
C SER A 225 -2.64 9.07 -5.32
N PHE A 226 -3.61 8.81 -6.18
CA PHE A 226 -3.41 8.37 -7.55
C PHE A 226 -3.96 9.45 -8.47
N ASN A 227 -3.15 9.87 -9.43
CA ASN A 227 -3.49 10.95 -10.35
C ASN A 227 -3.28 10.48 -11.78
N TRP A 228 -4.24 10.76 -12.66
CA TRP A 228 -4.11 10.45 -14.07
C TRP A 228 -4.74 11.55 -14.95
N ALA A 229 -4.11 11.75 -16.10
CA ALA A 229 -4.61 12.59 -17.17
C ALA A 229 -4.37 11.87 -18.49
N ALA A 230 -5.43 11.66 -19.27
CA ALA A 230 -5.39 10.81 -20.46
C ALA A 230 -4.37 11.29 -21.51
N GLU A 231 -4.17 12.61 -21.66
CA GLU A 231 -3.34 13.18 -22.73
C GLU A 231 -1.89 13.44 -22.33
N SER A 232 -1.57 13.57 -21.03
CA SER A 232 -0.34 14.23 -20.60
C SER A 232 0.49 13.48 -19.56
N GLN A 233 0.00 12.36 -19.00
CA GLN A 233 0.66 11.73 -17.86
C GLN A 233 0.61 10.20 -17.88
N LEU A 234 1.58 9.56 -17.24
CA LEU A 234 1.47 8.19 -16.73
C LEU A 234 0.51 8.17 -15.53
N LEU A 235 0.10 6.99 -15.06
CA LEU A 235 -0.56 6.90 -13.77
C LEU A 235 0.47 7.27 -12.70
N MET A 236 0.26 8.38 -12.00
CA MET A 236 1.16 8.89 -10.97
C MET A 236 0.62 8.59 -9.58
N PHE A 237 1.51 8.49 -8.60
CA PHE A 237 1.15 8.50 -7.19
C PHE A 237 1.88 9.59 -6.41
N ASP A 238 1.22 10.08 -5.38
CA ASP A 238 1.77 10.99 -4.38
C ASP A 238 1.41 10.44 -2.99
N ALA A 239 2.42 10.13 -2.17
CA ALA A 239 2.24 9.62 -0.82
C ALA A 239 2.90 10.51 0.23
N ALA A 240 2.31 10.54 1.42
CA ALA A 240 2.86 11.20 2.60
C ALA A 240 2.88 10.21 3.76
N ALA A 241 3.95 10.23 4.54
CA ALA A 241 4.15 9.33 5.65
C ALA A 241 4.87 9.99 6.82
N THR A 242 4.65 9.43 8.01
CA THR A 242 5.38 9.75 9.24
C THR A 242 6.09 8.50 9.73
N SER A 243 7.31 8.65 10.24
CA SER A 243 8.16 7.57 10.75
C SER A 243 8.94 8.00 11.98
N TRP A 244 9.68 7.06 12.56
CA TRP A 244 10.67 7.38 13.56
C TRP A 244 11.82 8.21 12.97
N PRO A 245 12.58 8.93 13.82
CA PRO A 245 13.73 9.70 13.39
C PRO A 245 14.69 8.85 12.56
N SER A 246 15.26 9.45 11.53
CA SER A 246 16.13 8.71 10.64
C SER A 246 17.43 8.25 11.31
N ALA A 247 17.87 7.04 10.97
CA ALA A 247 19.13 6.46 11.45
C ALA A 247 20.03 6.06 10.27
N LEU A 248 21.33 5.88 10.53
CA LEU A 248 22.22 5.29 9.54
C LEU A 248 22.00 3.78 9.49
N ASP A 249 21.98 3.21 8.29
CA ASP A 249 21.98 1.75 8.11
C ASP A 249 23.33 1.16 8.57
N SER A 250 23.28 -0.12 8.97
CA SER A 250 24.44 -0.91 9.36
C SER A 250 25.25 -1.44 8.17
N GLN A 251 24.66 -1.45 6.97
CA GLN A 251 25.27 -2.01 5.76
C GLN A 251 25.02 -1.14 4.53
N VAL A 252 25.92 -1.23 3.56
CA VAL A 252 25.72 -0.61 2.24
C VAL A 252 24.64 -1.40 1.48
N ARG A 253 23.69 -0.67 0.88
CA ARG A 253 22.63 -1.25 0.05
C ARG A 253 22.94 -1.06 -1.43
N THR A 254 22.56 -2.05 -2.22
CA THR A 254 22.65 -1.99 -3.69
C THR A 254 21.24 -1.81 -4.25
N PRO A 255 21.02 -0.86 -5.17
CA PRO A 255 19.71 -0.70 -5.80
C PRO A 255 19.38 -1.93 -6.65
N ALA A 256 18.12 -2.35 -6.59
CA ALA A 256 17.52 -3.41 -7.40
C ALA A 256 16.33 -2.81 -8.15
N ALA A 257 16.64 -2.07 -9.23
CA ALA A 257 15.64 -1.41 -10.04
C ALA A 257 14.73 -2.43 -10.75
N THR A 258 13.45 -2.10 -10.87
CA THR A 258 12.50 -2.93 -11.62
C THR A 258 12.73 -2.86 -13.13
N SER A 259 12.39 -3.96 -13.82
CA SER A 259 12.30 -4.03 -15.28
C SER A 259 10.87 -3.83 -15.80
N VAL A 260 9.90 -3.66 -14.88
CA VAL A 260 8.49 -3.45 -15.18
C VAL A 260 8.29 -2.01 -15.66
N ASN A 261 7.54 -1.83 -16.75
CA ASN A 261 7.20 -0.49 -17.24
C ASN A 261 5.99 0.08 -16.46
N PRO A 262 5.95 1.41 -16.24
CA PRO A 262 4.81 2.05 -15.59
C PRO A 262 3.58 2.03 -16.50
N VAL A 263 2.39 2.10 -15.89
CA VAL A 263 1.12 2.08 -16.64
C VAL A 263 0.82 3.47 -17.22
N ALA A 264 0.52 3.52 -18.52
CA ALA A 264 0.10 4.75 -19.18
C ALA A 264 -1.38 5.06 -18.90
N SER A 265 -1.69 6.32 -18.57
CA SER A 265 -3.05 6.76 -18.17
C SER A 265 -4.11 6.57 -19.24
N TRP A 266 -3.77 6.77 -20.51
CA TRP A 266 -4.71 6.69 -21.64
C TRP A 266 -5.33 5.30 -21.85
N ARG A 267 -4.78 4.26 -21.20
CA ARG A 267 -5.32 2.89 -21.23
C ARG A 267 -6.39 2.63 -20.16
N GLY A 268 -6.82 3.68 -19.47
CA GLY A 268 -7.88 3.62 -18.46
C GLY A 268 -9.24 3.29 -19.05
N LYS A 269 -10.04 2.54 -18.29
CA LYS A 269 -11.46 2.28 -18.51
C LYS A 269 -12.23 2.72 -17.28
N VAL A 270 -13.37 3.37 -17.49
CA VAL A 270 -14.24 3.84 -16.41
C VAL A 270 -15.62 3.22 -16.55
N GLY A 271 -16.15 2.72 -15.44
CA GLY A 271 -17.54 2.30 -15.29
C GLY A 271 -18.21 3.14 -14.20
N ILE A 272 -19.42 3.63 -14.47
CA ILE A 272 -20.27 4.36 -13.52
C ILE A 272 -21.64 3.68 -13.50
N GLY A 273 -22.11 3.25 -12.33
CA GLY A 273 -23.35 2.49 -12.19
C GLY A 273 -23.26 1.03 -12.70
N GLY A 274 -22.04 0.57 -13.02
CA GLY A 274 -21.72 -0.76 -13.52
C GLY A 274 -20.20 -0.93 -13.67
N PRO A 275 -19.69 -2.16 -13.77
CA PRO A 275 -18.25 -2.40 -13.86
C PRO A 275 -17.67 -1.89 -15.19
N ALA A 276 -16.47 -1.32 -15.14
CA ALA A 276 -15.66 -1.02 -16.33
C ALA A 276 -15.31 -2.30 -17.11
N SER A 277 -15.20 -3.43 -16.40
CA SER A 277 -15.03 -4.76 -16.98
C SER A 277 -16.40 -5.40 -17.27
N GLY A 278 -16.97 -5.08 -18.44
CA GLY A 278 -18.17 -5.74 -18.97
C GLY A 278 -19.49 -4.96 -18.83
N GLY A 279 -19.49 -3.79 -18.19
CA GLY A 279 -20.60 -2.84 -18.22
C GLY A 279 -20.46 -1.78 -19.32
N THR A 280 -21.39 -0.82 -19.34
CA THR A 280 -21.32 0.35 -20.24
C THR A 280 -20.18 1.25 -19.80
N GLN A 281 -19.15 1.35 -20.64
CA GLN A 281 -17.98 2.19 -20.36
C GLN A 281 -18.32 3.67 -20.52
N VAL A 282 -17.86 4.47 -19.57
CA VAL A 282 -17.91 5.93 -19.66
C VAL A 282 -16.63 6.40 -20.33
N LEU A 283 -16.77 6.90 -21.56
CA LEU A 283 -15.65 7.31 -22.42
C LEU A 283 -15.36 8.82 -22.35
N THR A 284 -16.08 9.55 -21.50
CA THR A 284 -16.00 11.02 -21.43
C THR A 284 -15.07 11.53 -20.34
N VAL A 285 -14.45 10.66 -19.52
CA VAL A 285 -13.54 11.06 -18.43
C VAL A 285 -12.14 11.36 -18.98
N GLU A 286 -11.66 12.58 -18.77
CA GLU A 286 -10.36 13.05 -19.28
C GLU A 286 -9.27 13.00 -18.19
N THR A 287 -9.64 13.36 -16.97
CA THR A 287 -8.74 13.40 -15.81
C THR A 287 -9.44 12.82 -14.59
N GLY A 288 -8.64 12.30 -13.66
CA GLY A 288 -9.18 11.90 -12.38
C GLY A 288 -8.12 11.69 -11.32
N SER A 289 -8.61 11.63 -10.08
CA SER A 289 -7.81 11.30 -8.92
C SER A 289 -8.55 10.38 -7.97
N VAL A 290 -7.79 9.58 -7.23
CA VAL A 290 -8.24 8.82 -6.07
C VAL A 290 -7.29 9.13 -4.91
N ASP A 291 -7.80 9.70 -3.84
CA ASP A 291 -7.08 9.98 -2.61
C ASP A 291 -7.52 8.98 -1.53
N ILE A 292 -6.57 8.24 -0.99
CA ILE A 292 -6.75 7.40 0.20
C ILE A 292 -6.02 8.09 1.34
N THR A 293 -6.70 8.35 2.46
CA THR A 293 -6.12 9.04 3.62
C THR A 293 -6.29 8.24 4.89
N ARG A 294 -5.35 8.44 5.83
CA ARG A 294 -5.45 7.99 7.22
C ARG A 294 -4.95 9.04 8.19
N ALA A 295 -5.64 9.19 9.32
CA ALA A 295 -5.15 9.99 10.44
C ALA A 295 -3.96 9.29 11.11
N LEU A 296 -2.90 10.03 11.44
CA LEU A 296 -1.73 9.53 12.15
C LEU A 296 -1.48 10.36 13.41
N GLU A 297 -1.13 9.71 14.51
CA GLU A 297 -0.74 10.34 15.77
C GLU A 297 0.52 9.67 16.34
N PRO A 298 1.68 10.35 16.30
CA PRO A 298 2.88 9.89 17.00
C PRO A 298 2.71 10.06 18.52
N ILE A 299 2.73 8.95 19.26
CA ILE A 299 2.57 8.94 20.72
C ILE A 299 3.95 8.84 21.38
N PHE A 300 4.20 9.72 22.35
CA PHE A 300 5.42 9.74 23.16
C PHE A 300 5.09 9.36 24.61
N THR A 301 6.03 8.70 25.27
CA THR A 301 5.91 8.29 26.67
C THR A 301 7.16 8.74 27.45
N GLU A 302 7.09 8.72 28.78
CA GLU A 302 8.22 9.04 29.67
C GLU A 302 9.26 7.90 29.73
N GLN A 303 9.59 7.32 28.57
CA GLN A 303 10.49 6.16 28.42
C GLN A 303 11.97 6.54 28.24
N LEU A 304 12.33 7.79 28.56
CA LEU A 304 13.68 8.34 28.36
C LEU A 304 14.19 8.22 26.91
N ALA A 305 13.27 8.19 25.92
CA ALA A 305 13.60 8.17 24.50
C ALA A 305 12.95 9.36 23.79
N GLN A 306 13.67 9.93 22.81
CA GLN A 306 13.15 11.00 21.94
C GLN A 306 12.32 10.45 20.76
N THR A 307 12.36 9.13 20.52
CA THR A 307 11.55 8.47 19.50
C THR A 307 10.13 8.21 20.00
N PRO A 308 9.12 8.21 19.12
CA PRO A 308 7.77 7.85 19.53
C PRO A 308 7.74 6.41 20.03
N TYR A 309 6.84 6.13 21.00
CA TYR A 309 6.52 4.78 21.43
C TYR A 309 5.80 4.01 20.31
N ILE A 310 4.84 4.67 19.66
CA ILE A 310 4.06 4.12 18.55
C ILE A 310 3.58 5.28 17.65
N ILE A 311 3.35 5.02 16.37
CA ILE A 311 2.59 5.94 15.51
C ILE A 311 1.22 5.29 15.31
N GLN A 312 0.23 5.81 16.03
CA GLN A 312 -1.14 5.31 16.00
C GLN A 312 -1.82 5.75 14.70
N ARG A 313 -2.60 4.84 14.10
CA ARG A 313 -3.39 5.15 12.90
C ARG A 313 -4.87 5.17 13.25
N GLY A 314 -5.55 6.19 12.75
CA GLY A 314 -6.98 6.41 12.93
C GLY A 314 -7.79 6.01 11.70
N GLU A 315 -8.88 6.76 11.50
CA GLU A 315 -9.85 6.56 10.44
C GLU A 315 -9.22 6.58 9.05
N ALA A 316 -9.76 5.74 8.15
CA ALA A 316 -9.42 5.73 6.74
C ALA A 316 -10.56 6.35 5.92
N ALA A 317 -10.21 7.10 4.89
CA ALA A 317 -11.18 7.61 3.93
C ALA A 317 -10.66 7.41 2.50
N ALA A 318 -11.60 7.33 1.56
CA ALA A 318 -11.31 7.39 0.13
C ALA A 318 -12.16 8.49 -0.48
N ALA A 319 -11.55 9.34 -1.27
CA ALA A 319 -12.21 10.40 -2.01
C ALA A 319 -11.57 10.53 -3.40
N GLY A 320 -12.16 11.32 -4.28
CA GLY A 320 -11.53 11.58 -5.56
C GLY A 320 -12.22 12.66 -6.36
N LYS A 321 -11.63 12.91 -7.53
CA LYS A 321 -12.14 13.88 -8.50
C LYS A 321 -12.21 13.25 -9.88
N LEU A 322 -13.20 13.64 -10.66
CA LEU A 322 -13.35 13.25 -12.05
C LEU A 322 -13.74 14.46 -12.87
N GLU A 323 -13.05 14.67 -13.99
CA GLU A 323 -13.47 15.63 -15.00
C GLU A 323 -13.95 14.86 -16.22
N PHE A 324 -15.19 15.10 -16.62
CA PHE A 324 -15.75 14.53 -17.84
C PHE A 324 -16.27 15.61 -18.78
N VAL A 325 -16.16 15.32 -20.07
CA VAL A 325 -16.86 16.05 -21.12
C VAL A 325 -18.35 15.82 -20.93
N ALA A 326 -19.11 16.91 -20.85
CA ALA A 326 -20.55 16.84 -20.59
C ALA A 326 -21.28 16.20 -21.78
N ALA A 327 -21.80 15.00 -21.58
CA ALA A 327 -22.71 14.33 -22.52
C ALA A 327 -24.18 14.48 -22.09
N ASP A 328 -24.42 14.51 -20.78
CA ASP A 328 -25.73 14.69 -20.15
C ASP A 328 -25.56 15.29 -18.73
N GLU A 329 -26.68 15.50 -18.03
CA GLU A 329 -26.71 16.04 -16.66
C GLU A 329 -26.65 14.95 -15.57
N SER A 330 -26.40 13.68 -15.92
CA SER A 330 -26.47 12.55 -14.99
C SER A 330 -25.65 12.77 -13.72
N PRO A 331 -24.45 13.36 -13.77
CA PRO A 331 -23.67 13.53 -12.54
C PRO A 331 -24.17 14.65 -11.63
N TYR A 332 -24.80 15.68 -12.20
CA TYR A 332 -25.52 16.69 -11.42
C TYR A 332 -26.76 16.07 -10.76
N LEU A 333 -27.53 15.27 -11.52
CA LEU A 333 -28.68 14.53 -11.01
C LEU A 333 -28.28 13.54 -9.91
N ALA A 334 -27.12 12.89 -10.05
CA ALA A 334 -26.62 11.97 -9.05
C ALA A 334 -26.30 12.67 -7.72
N MET A 335 -25.73 13.89 -7.80
CA MET A 335 -25.48 14.72 -6.63
C MET A 335 -26.78 15.20 -5.97
N ILE A 336 -27.68 15.86 -6.70
CA ILE A 336 -28.89 16.45 -6.10
C ILE A 336 -29.92 15.39 -5.67
N GLY A 337 -29.97 14.27 -6.37
CA GLY A 337 -30.79 13.11 -6.01
C GLY A 337 -30.17 12.21 -4.94
N ASN A 338 -28.93 12.50 -4.51
CA ASN A 338 -28.15 11.68 -3.57
C ASN A 338 -28.11 10.19 -3.99
N THR A 339 -28.03 9.93 -5.30
CA THR A 339 -27.82 8.57 -5.80
C THR A 339 -26.33 8.27 -5.73
N GLN A 340 -25.95 7.14 -5.13
CA GLN A 340 -24.55 6.76 -4.92
C GLN A 340 -24.15 5.68 -5.93
N PRO A 341 -23.73 6.04 -7.15
CA PRO A 341 -23.34 5.04 -8.14
C PRO A 341 -22.10 4.26 -7.70
N THR A 342 -21.99 3.04 -8.21
CA THR A 342 -20.71 2.32 -8.20
C THR A 342 -19.73 3.02 -9.15
N LEU A 343 -18.48 3.18 -8.74
CA LEU A 343 -17.39 3.61 -9.61
C LEU A 343 -16.34 2.51 -9.72
N GLN A 344 -15.95 2.20 -10.94
CA GLN A 344 -14.81 1.33 -11.21
C GLN A 344 -13.87 2.00 -12.20
N PHE A 345 -12.61 2.10 -11.81
CA PHE A 345 -11.53 2.57 -12.68
C PHE A 345 -10.56 1.42 -12.89
N THR A 346 -10.18 1.14 -14.13
CA THR A 346 -9.20 0.09 -14.43
C THR A 346 -8.19 0.61 -15.43
N LEU A 347 -6.93 0.65 -15.04
CA LEU A 347 -5.81 0.95 -15.93
C LEU A 347 -5.00 -0.33 -16.14
N THR A 348 -4.71 -0.68 -17.39
CA THR A 348 -3.96 -1.90 -17.72
C THR A 348 -2.98 -1.68 -18.86
N ASN A 349 -1.86 -2.41 -18.82
CA ASN A 349 -0.95 -2.47 -19.96
C ASN A 349 -1.49 -3.37 -21.11
N GLY A 350 -2.66 -4.01 -20.95
CA GLY A 350 -3.30 -4.82 -21.98
C GLY A 350 -2.56 -6.13 -22.32
N LEU A 351 -1.56 -6.51 -21.52
CA LEU A 351 -0.86 -7.79 -21.65
C LEU A 351 -1.53 -8.86 -20.78
N ALA A 352 -1.02 -10.08 -20.83
CA ALA A 352 -1.50 -11.22 -20.03
C ALA A 352 -0.32 -11.98 -19.42
N GLY A 353 -0.61 -12.99 -18.59
CA GLY A 353 0.44 -13.81 -17.99
C GLY A 353 1.28 -13.03 -16.98
N ALA A 354 2.55 -13.40 -16.83
CA ALA A 354 3.53 -12.68 -16.02
C ALA A 354 3.80 -11.24 -16.51
N SER A 355 3.40 -10.89 -17.74
CA SER A 355 3.57 -9.53 -18.27
C SER A 355 2.37 -8.63 -17.97
N LEU A 356 1.29 -9.13 -17.38
CA LEU A 356 0.13 -8.31 -17.01
C LEU A 356 0.55 -7.27 -15.97
N ILE A 357 0.13 -6.03 -16.19
CA ILE A 357 0.11 -4.97 -15.19
C ILE A 357 -1.27 -4.33 -15.24
N SER A 358 -1.98 -4.35 -14.12
CA SER A 358 -3.25 -3.64 -13.98
C SER A 358 -3.39 -3.03 -12.60
N VAL A 359 -4.04 -1.87 -12.54
CA VAL A 359 -4.47 -1.23 -11.29
C VAL A 359 -5.95 -0.94 -11.45
N GLN A 360 -6.75 -1.41 -10.51
CA GLN A 360 -8.19 -1.25 -10.47
C GLN A 360 -8.61 -0.63 -9.15
N PHE A 361 -9.50 0.34 -9.21
CA PHE A 361 -10.13 0.98 -8.06
C PHE A 361 -11.62 0.66 -8.11
N ASP A 362 -12.13 0.04 -7.05
CA ASP A 362 -13.53 -0.32 -6.89
C ASP A 362 -14.13 0.48 -5.73
N VAL A 363 -15.09 1.34 -6.05
CA VAL A 363 -15.88 2.10 -5.07
C VAL A 363 -17.33 1.68 -5.24
N ALA A 364 -17.83 0.84 -4.32
CA ALA A 364 -19.17 0.27 -4.44
C ALA A 364 -20.29 1.31 -4.28
N ALA A 365 -20.02 2.41 -3.56
CA ALA A 365 -20.95 3.51 -3.40
C ALA A 365 -20.16 4.81 -3.33
N ALA A 366 -20.24 5.63 -4.37
CA ALA A 366 -19.60 6.94 -4.42
C ALA A 366 -20.64 8.03 -4.20
N ALA A 367 -20.53 8.77 -3.10
CA ALA A 367 -21.38 9.93 -2.83
C ALA A 367 -20.79 11.17 -3.51
N TYR A 368 -21.50 11.72 -4.49
CA TYR A 368 -21.07 12.94 -5.17
C TYR A 368 -21.36 14.15 -4.29
N ARG A 369 -20.31 14.87 -3.87
CA ARG A 369 -20.42 16.09 -3.06
C ARG A 369 -20.52 17.35 -3.90
N ILE A 370 -19.82 17.34 -5.04
CA ILE A 370 -19.76 18.48 -5.96
C ILE A 370 -19.92 17.91 -7.37
N ALA A 371 -20.76 18.56 -8.18
CA ALA A 371 -20.89 18.34 -9.61
C ALA A 371 -21.03 19.70 -10.28
N LYS A 372 -19.90 20.35 -10.55
CA LYS A 372 -19.85 21.71 -11.08
C LYS A 372 -19.75 21.69 -12.59
N ILE A 373 -20.67 22.36 -13.29
CA ILE A 373 -20.56 22.59 -14.73
C ILE A 373 -19.48 23.65 -15.02
N GLU A 374 -18.60 23.34 -15.96
CA GLU A 374 -17.52 24.20 -16.41
C GLU A 374 -17.75 24.61 -17.87
N THR A 375 -18.05 25.88 -18.08
CA THR A 375 -18.34 26.45 -19.40
C THR A 375 -17.18 27.25 -20.00
N GLY A 376 -16.09 27.43 -19.24
CA GLY A 376 -14.92 28.21 -19.66
C GLY A 376 -13.91 27.47 -20.56
N LYS A 377 -14.21 26.22 -20.95
CA LYS A 377 -13.36 25.37 -21.79
C LYS A 377 -13.97 25.22 -23.19
N LYS A 378 -13.19 24.66 -24.13
CA LYS A 378 -13.65 24.44 -25.53
C LYS A 378 -14.87 23.51 -25.61
N ALA A 379 -14.96 22.54 -24.70
CA ALA A 379 -16.15 21.73 -24.47
C ALA A 379 -16.68 22.02 -23.07
N ILE A 380 -17.99 21.93 -22.89
CA ILE A 380 -18.59 21.95 -21.56
C ILE A 380 -18.14 20.71 -20.81
N ARG A 381 -17.70 20.89 -19.56
CA ARG A 381 -17.26 19.80 -18.69
C ARG A 381 -18.03 19.83 -17.39
N TYR A 382 -17.91 18.75 -16.64
CA TYR A 382 -18.28 18.72 -15.24
C TYR A 382 -17.08 18.26 -14.42
N GLY A 383 -16.77 19.03 -13.38
CA GLY A 383 -15.87 18.62 -12.31
C GLY A 383 -16.68 17.99 -11.19
N VAL A 384 -16.50 16.69 -10.96
CA VAL A 384 -17.14 15.96 -9.87
C VAL A 384 -16.15 15.64 -8.76
N GLU A 385 -16.53 15.92 -7.52
CA GLU A 385 -15.86 15.41 -6.32
C GLU A 385 -16.75 14.38 -5.65
N TRP A 386 -16.15 13.26 -5.24
CA TRP A 386 -16.86 12.16 -4.62
C TRP A 386 -16.14 11.65 -3.38
N ASP A 387 -16.92 11.09 -2.44
CA ASP A 387 -16.42 10.33 -1.30
C ASP A 387 -16.87 8.86 -1.42
N GLY A 388 -15.97 7.94 -1.10
CA GLY A 388 -16.26 6.52 -1.03
C GLY A 388 -17.01 6.21 0.27
N VAL A 389 -18.24 5.73 0.15
CA VAL A 389 -19.04 5.28 1.29
C VAL A 389 -18.57 3.89 1.71
N PHE A 390 -18.41 3.69 3.01
CA PHE A 390 -18.03 2.39 3.58
C PHE A 390 -19.09 1.32 3.29
N THR A 391 -18.68 0.24 2.64
CA THR A 391 -19.56 -0.89 2.30
C THR A 391 -18.91 -2.23 2.61
N THR A 392 -19.73 -3.27 2.76
CA THR A 392 -19.25 -4.65 2.91
C THR A 392 -18.75 -5.25 1.58
N ALA A 393 -19.21 -4.75 0.44
CA ALA A 393 -18.77 -5.21 -0.89
C ALA A 393 -17.27 -4.94 -1.14
N ASN A 394 -16.78 -3.84 -0.60
CA ASN A 394 -15.38 -3.45 -0.68
C ASN A 394 -14.52 -4.04 0.45
N ALA A 395 -15.08 -4.78 1.40
CA ALA A 395 -14.30 -5.42 2.45
C ALA A 395 -13.40 -6.54 1.91
N GLY A 396 -12.29 -6.79 2.62
CA GLY A 396 -11.33 -7.87 2.36
C GLY A 396 -11.52 -9.05 3.32
N GLY A 397 -10.45 -9.77 3.62
CA GLY A 397 -10.45 -10.92 4.53
C GLY A 397 -10.76 -10.58 5.98
N SER A 398 -10.46 -9.33 6.38
CA SER A 398 -10.77 -8.80 7.71
C SER A 398 -12.26 -8.56 7.98
N GLY A 399 -13.10 -8.64 6.93
CA GLY A 399 -14.53 -8.35 7.03
C GLY A 399 -14.81 -6.87 7.27
N GLY A 400 -15.94 -6.57 7.92
CA GLY A 400 -16.34 -5.19 8.23
C GLY A 400 -16.74 -4.38 7.00
N TYR A 401 -16.24 -3.15 6.93
CA TYR A 401 -16.56 -2.21 5.86
C TYR A 401 -15.29 -1.58 5.29
N SER A 402 -15.33 -1.18 4.02
CA SER A 402 -14.26 -0.42 3.39
C SER A 402 -14.82 0.58 2.37
N PRO A 403 -14.23 1.78 2.22
CA PRO A 403 -14.70 2.77 1.27
C PRO A 403 -14.22 2.48 -0.15
N ILE A 404 -13.11 1.73 -0.29
CA ILE A 404 -12.48 1.41 -1.58
C ILE A 404 -11.80 0.04 -1.52
N LYS A 405 -11.79 -0.66 -2.64
CA LYS A 405 -10.94 -1.83 -2.87
C LYS A 405 -10.01 -1.52 -4.03
N VAL A 406 -8.71 -1.70 -3.82
CA VAL A 406 -7.69 -1.46 -4.85
C VAL A 406 -7.09 -2.78 -5.26
N THR A 407 -7.16 -3.13 -6.54
CA THR A 407 -6.70 -4.43 -7.04
C THR A 407 -5.55 -4.24 -8.02
N ILE A 408 -4.45 -4.97 -7.81
CA ILE A 408 -3.30 -4.99 -8.70
C ILE A 408 -3.15 -6.36 -9.32
N GLY A 409 -3.03 -6.39 -10.65
CA GLY A 409 -2.57 -7.56 -11.39
C GLY A 409 -1.09 -7.39 -11.74
N SER A 410 -0.24 -8.32 -11.32
CA SER A 410 1.20 -8.30 -11.65
C SER A 410 1.84 -9.69 -11.56
N ALA A 411 3.15 -9.78 -11.84
CA ALA A 411 3.94 -10.99 -11.59
C ALA A 411 4.32 -11.20 -10.11
N VAL A 412 3.99 -10.26 -9.23
CA VAL A 412 4.41 -10.28 -7.82
C VAL A 412 3.36 -10.95 -6.96
N ALA A 413 3.76 -12.00 -6.26
CA ALA A 413 2.92 -12.72 -5.32
C ALA A 413 2.61 -11.87 -4.07
N GLY A 414 1.40 -12.01 -3.53
CA GLY A 414 0.90 -11.16 -2.44
C GLY A 414 1.74 -11.19 -1.16
N ASN A 415 2.41 -12.31 -0.87
CA ASN A 415 3.31 -12.47 0.28
C ASN A 415 4.59 -11.61 0.23
N THR A 416 4.78 -10.84 -0.85
CA THR A 416 5.82 -9.82 -0.92
C THR A 416 5.39 -8.55 -0.18
N TYR A 417 4.09 -8.30 -0.07
CA TYR A 417 3.51 -7.11 0.54
C TYR A 417 3.01 -7.34 1.97
N GLN A 418 2.95 -8.61 2.41
CA GLN A 418 2.42 -9.03 3.70
C GLN A 418 3.10 -10.29 4.23
#